data_AF-A0AB35UII8-F1
#
_entry.id   AF-A0AB35UII8-F1
#
_cell.length_a   1.000
_cell.length_b   1.000
_cell.length_c   1.000
_cell.angle_alpha   90.00
_cell.angle_beta   90.00
_cell.angle_gamma   90.00
#
_symmetry.space_group_name_H-M   'P 1'
#
loop_
_entity.id
_entity.type
_entity.pdbx_description
1 polymer ?
#
loop_
_entity_poly.entity_id
_entity_poly.type
_entity_poly.pdbx_seq_one_letter_code
_entity_poly.pdbx_strand_id
1 'polypeptide(L)'
;MLDALDLIDQIQGVNGEVDENGYVTVYHRTNAENATKIKSTKSMIAKEDDLFFSTKENGQNEGYGDTVVKLSIPVEKLVLDDIFDDEANN
;
A
#
# COMPACT_ATOMS: atom_id res chain seq x y z
N MET A 1 -14.70 -10.67 -11.31
CA MET A 1 -14.34 -11.89 -10.53
C MET A 1 -13.03 -12.52 -10.99
N LEU A 2 -12.50 -12.19 -12.18
CA LEU A 2 -11.16 -12.59 -12.61
C LEU A 2 -10.09 -11.62 -12.06
N ASP A 3 -10.41 -10.33 -12.12
CA ASP A 3 -9.48 -9.23 -11.79
C ASP A 3 -8.93 -9.24 -10.36
N ALA A 4 -9.74 -9.60 -9.35
CA ALA A 4 -9.29 -9.62 -7.96
C ALA A 4 -8.34 -10.78 -7.65
N LEU A 5 -8.55 -11.95 -8.26
CA LEU A 5 -7.66 -13.11 -8.09
C LEU A 5 -6.35 -12.87 -8.83
N ASP A 6 -6.42 -12.35 -10.06
CA ASP A 6 -5.23 -11.98 -10.83
C ASP A 6 -4.40 -10.91 -10.10
N LEU A 7 -5.06 -9.98 -9.40
CA LEU A 7 -4.41 -8.96 -8.57
C LEU A 7 -3.76 -9.57 -7.32
N ILE A 8 -4.43 -10.51 -6.64
CA ILE A 8 -3.84 -11.24 -5.51
C ILE A 8 -2.57 -11.98 -5.97
N ASP A 9 -2.63 -12.70 -7.08
CA ASP A 9 -1.50 -13.46 -7.62
C ASP A 9 -0.32 -12.54 -7.97
N GLN A 10 -0.58 -11.36 -8.55
CA GLN A 10 0.44 -10.35 -8.84
C GLN A 10 1.09 -9.80 -7.55
N ILE A 11 0.28 -9.45 -6.55
CA ILE A 11 0.76 -8.94 -5.26
C ILE A 11 1.61 -9.98 -4.54
N GLN A 12 1.16 -11.23 -4.51
CA GLN A 12 1.92 -12.33 -3.92
C GLN A 12 3.20 -12.63 -4.72
N GLY A 13 3.17 -12.48 -6.05
CA GLY A 13 4.32 -12.62 -6.93
C GLY A 13 5.46 -11.65 -6.62
N VAL A 14 5.17 -10.48 -6.06
CA VAL A 14 6.17 -9.49 -5.59
C VAL A 14 6.42 -9.54 -4.08
N ASN A 15 6.03 -10.63 -3.40
CA ASN A 15 6.14 -10.84 -1.96
C ASN A 15 5.25 -9.92 -1.10
N GLY A 16 4.16 -9.40 -1.65
CA GLY A 16 3.13 -8.70 -0.86
C GLY A 16 2.31 -9.67 -0.02
N GLU A 17 1.88 -9.22 1.17
CA GLU A 17 1.05 -10.01 2.07
C GLU A 17 -0.43 -9.82 1.74
N VAL A 18 -1.13 -10.91 1.48
CA VAL A 18 -2.59 -10.96 1.36
C VAL A 18 -3.14 -11.97 2.35
N ASP A 19 -4.15 -11.57 3.14
CA ASP A 19 -4.79 -12.47 4.10
C ASP A 19 -5.87 -13.36 3.46
N GLU A 20 -6.39 -14.31 4.25
CA GLU A 20 -7.44 -15.26 3.81
C GLU A 20 -8.76 -14.59 3.42
N ASN A 21 -8.97 -13.33 3.80
CA ASN A 21 -10.17 -12.55 3.50
C ASN A 21 -9.97 -11.63 2.27
N GLY A 22 -8.82 -11.71 1.59
CA GLY A 22 -8.50 -10.88 0.43
C GLY A 22 -8.11 -9.44 0.80
N TYR A 23 -7.60 -9.21 2.02
CA TYR A 23 -7.03 -7.93 2.41
C TYR A 23 -5.52 -7.93 2.19
N VAL A 24 -5.05 -6.87 1.55
CA VAL A 24 -3.65 -6.66 1.25
C VAL A 24 -3.03 -5.76 2.33
N THR A 25 -1.88 -6.18 2.86
CA THR A 25 -1.04 -5.31 3.67
C THR A 25 -0.26 -4.36 2.76
N VAL A 26 -0.44 -3.07 2.96
CA VAL A 26 0.35 -2.04 2.29
C VAL A 26 0.92 -1.03 3.27
N TYR A 27 1.98 -0.35 2.86
CA TYR A 27 2.75 0.58 3.67
C TYR A 27 2.81 1.95 2.99
N HIS A 28 2.42 2.98 3.73
CA HIS A 28 2.52 4.37 3.29
C HIS A 28 3.53 5.12 4.17
N ARG A 29 4.49 5.80 3.55
CA ARG A 29 5.46 6.65 4.25
C ARG A 29 5.04 8.10 4.26
N THR A 30 5.13 8.70 5.45
CA THR A 30 4.73 10.07 5.70
C THR A 30 5.46 10.63 6.92
N ASN A 31 5.09 11.82 7.40
CA ASN A 31 5.60 12.40 8.64
C ASN A 31 4.73 12.04 9.86
N ALA A 32 5.27 12.19 11.06
CA ALA A 32 4.59 11.80 12.31
C ALA A 32 3.24 12.50 12.54
N GLU A 33 3.10 13.77 12.13
CA GLU A 33 1.85 14.52 12.26
C GLU A 33 0.75 13.92 11.37
N ASN A 34 1.08 13.67 10.11
CA ASN A 34 0.17 13.06 9.14
C ASN A 34 -0.18 11.63 9.54
N ALA A 35 0.79 10.83 9.99
CA ALA A 35 0.53 9.48 10.49
C ALA A 35 -0.48 9.48 11.65
N THR A 36 -0.38 10.45 12.56
CA THR A 36 -1.34 10.60 13.67
C THR A 36 -2.74 10.95 13.16
N LYS A 37 -2.84 11.89 12.22
CA LYS A 37 -4.11 12.28 11.60
C LYS A 37 -4.75 11.15 10.79
N ILE A 38 -3.96 10.39 10.03
CA ILE A 38 -4.44 9.24 9.25
C ILE A 38 -5.01 8.18 10.21
N LYS A 39 -4.30 7.87 11.29
CA LYS A 39 -4.74 6.88 12.28
C LYS A 39 -6.04 7.29 12.98
N SER A 40 -6.21 8.58 13.29
CA SER A 40 -7.39 9.10 14.01
C SER A 40 -8.60 9.31 13.11
N THR A 41 -8.41 9.82 11.89
CA THR A 41 -9.50 10.16 10.95
C THR A 41 -9.87 9.03 10.01
N LYS A 42 -9.01 8.00 9.88
CA LYS A 42 -9.11 6.96 8.85
C LYS A 42 -9.14 7.51 7.42
N SER A 43 -8.61 8.72 7.23
CA SER A 43 -8.52 9.41 5.95
C SER A 43 -7.06 9.67 5.62
N MET A 44 -6.66 9.35 4.40
CA MET A 44 -5.30 9.57 3.92
C MET A 44 -5.05 11.06 3.66
N ILE A 45 -3.81 11.51 3.85
CA ILE A 45 -3.38 12.89 3.61
C ILE A 45 -2.28 12.85 2.55
N ALA A 46 -2.65 13.16 1.32
CA ALA A 46 -1.72 13.25 0.19
C ALA A 46 -1.37 14.72 -0.12
N LYS A 47 -0.20 14.94 -0.72
CA LYS A 47 0.14 16.22 -1.35
C LYS A 47 -0.31 16.30 -2.81
N GLU A 48 -0.52 15.15 -3.44
CA GLU A 48 -0.94 14.98 -4.83
C GLU A 48 -2.28 14.22 -4.86
N ASP A 49 -2.88 14.11 -6.05
CA ASP A 49 -4.18 13.43 -6.20
C ASP A 49 -4.07 11.90 -5.99
N ASP A 50 -2.88 11.35 -6.20
CA ASP A 50 -2.58 9.92 -6.03
C ASP A 50 -1.87 9.61 -4.71
N LEU A 51 -2.11 8.41 -4.19
CA LEU A 51 -1.57 7.91 -2.93
C LEU A 51 -0.65 6.74 -3.19
N PHE A 52 0.62 6.91 -2.85
CA PHE A 52 1.62 5.87 -3.03
C PHE A 52 1.74 4.94 -1.81
N PHE A 53 1.70 3.65 -2.08
CA PHE A 53 1.79 2.54 -1.17
C PHE A 53 2.82 1.54 -1.69
N SER A 54 3.51 0.92 -0.75
CA SER A 54 4.46 -0.16 -0.99
C SER A 54 3.92 -1.46 -0.38
N THR A 55 4.28 -2.59 -0.97
CA THR A 55 4.08 -3.92 -0.35
C THR A 55 5.13 -4.25 0.71
N LYS A 56 6.14 -3.40 0.90
CA LYS A 56 7.23 -3.53 1.87
C LYS A 56 7.29 -2.36 2.84
N GLU A 57 7.71 -2.64 4.07
CA GLU A 57 7.87 -1.61 5.11
C GLU A 57 9.05 -0.68 4.83
N ASN A 58 10.12 -1.23 4.25
CA ASN A 58 11.38 -0.55 3.91
C ASN A 58 11.79 -0.90 2.48
N GLY A 59 12.49 -0.01 1.78
CA GLY A 59 12.80 -0.17 0.35
C GLY A 59 12.82 1.15 -0.40
N GLN A 60 12.26 1.17 -1.62
CA GLN A 60 12.28 2.35 -2.50
C GLN A 60 11.56 3.57 -1.90
N ASN A 61 10.70 3.35 -0.90
CA ASN A 61 9.91 4.39 -0.26
C ASN A 61 10.65 5.17 0.86
N GLU A 62 11.93 4.87 1.17
CA GLU A 62 12.69 5.52 2.27
C GLU A 62 12.82 7.04 2.14
N GLY A 63 12.74 7.59 0.93
CA GLY A 63 12.80 9.04 0.68
C GLY A 63 11.53 9.81 1.02
N TYR A 64 10.40 9.15 1.28
CA TYR A 64 9.07 9.79 1.36
C TYR A 64 8.61 10.16 2.78
N GLY A 65 9.34 9.72 3.81
CA GLY A 65 9.01 10.06 5.19
C GLY A 65 9.70 9.14 6.21
N ASP A 66 9.83 9.64 7.44
CA ASP A 66 10.45 8.90 8.55
C ASP A 66 9.45 8.00 9.30
N THR A 67 8.15 8.12 8.99
CA THR A 67 7.09 7.41 9.68
C THR A 67 6.33 6.52 8.70
N VAL A 68 6.17 5.24 9.06
CA VAL A 68 5.42 4.26 8.27
C VAL A 68 4.02 4.06 8.85
N VAL A 69 3.02 4.05 7.97
CA VAL A 69 1.64 3.64 8.28
C VAL A 69 1.37 2.31 7.58
N LYS A 70 1.16 1.24 8.36
CA LYS A 70 0.70 -0.06 7.87
C LYS A 70 -0.82 -0.05 7.74
N LEU A 71 -1.33 -0.46 6.58
CA LEU A 71 -2.73 -0.47 6.23
C LEU A 71 -3.13 -1.87 5.74
N SER A 72 -4.40 -2.20 5.95
CA SER A 72 -5.03 -3.42 5.45
C SER A 72 -6.21 -2.99 4.58
N ILE A 73 -6.11 -3.23 3.28
CA ILE A 73 -7.06 -2.73 2.27
C ILE A 73 -7.65 -3.93 1.51
N PRO A 74 -8.98 -4.02 1.32
CA PRO A 74 -9.57 -5.06 0.48
C PRO A 74 -9.00 -4.96 -0.94
N VAL A 75 -8.59 -6.09 -1.52
CA VAL A 75 -7.96 -6.12 -2.85
C VAL A 75 -8.83 -5.51 -3.94
N GLU A 76 -10.16 -5.64 -3.83
CA GLU A 76 -11.13 -5.07 -4.77
C GLU A 76 -11.14 -3.53 -4.81
N LYS A 77 -10.51 -2.87 -3.82
CA LYS A 77 -10.38 -1.41 -3.74
C LYS A 77 -9.02 -0.89 -4.18
N LEU A 78 -8.09 -1.78 -4.52
CA LEU A 78 -6.76 -1.43 -5.02
C LEU A 78 -6.76 -1.40 -6.55
N VAL A 79 -6.01 -0.47 -7.12
CA VAL A 79 -5.83 -0.34 -8.57
C VAL A 79 -4.34 -0.29 -8.83
N LEU A 80 -3.72 -1.41 -9.23
CA LEU A 80 -2.27 -1.45 -9.55
C LEU A 80 -1.94 -0.50 -10.70
N ASP A 81 -1.06 0.47 -10.42
CA ASP A 81 -0.57 1.42 -11.40
C ASP A 81 0.79 0.98 -11.98
N ASP A 82 1.72 0.47 -11.15
CA ASP A 82 3.02 -0.05 -11.61
C ASP A 82 3.54 -1.24 -10.78
N ILE A 83 4.15 -2.22 -11.45
CA ILE A 83 4.86 -3.36 -10.82
C ILE A 83 6.34 -3.27 -11.23
N PHE A 84 7.23 -3.05 -10.27
CA PHE A 84 8.66 -3.23 -10.47
C PHE A 84 9.08 -4.63 -10.04
N ASP A 85 10.08 -5.20 -10.70
CA ASP A 85 10.54 -6.59 -10.54
C ASP A 85 10.87 -7.00 -9.09
N ASP A 86 11.04 -6.01 -8.18
CA ASP A 86 11.28 -6.20 -6.75
C ASP A 86 10.25 -5.54 -5.81
N GLU A 87 9.27 -4.76 -6.30
CA GLU A 87 8.28 -4.01 -5.48
C GLU A 87 7.12 -3.49 -6.35
N ALA A 88 5.86 -3.68 -5.92
CA ALA A 88 4.72 -3.03 -6.57
C ALA A 88 4.41 -1.68 -5.89
N ASN A 89 4.22 -0.63 -6.70
CA ASN A 89 3.82 0.70 -6.25
C ASN A 89 2.34 0.90 -6.59
N ASN A 90 1.56 1.42 -5.63
CA ASN A 90 0.14 1.76 -5.83
C ASN A 90 -0.12 3.17 -5.40
#